data_AF-A0A5B2THJ4-F1
#
_entry.id   AF-A0A5B2THJ4-F1
#
_cell.length_a   1.000
_cell.length_b   1.000
_cell.length_c   1.000
_cell.angle_alpha   90.00
_cell.angle_beta   90.00
_cell.angle_gamma   90.00
#
_symmetry.space_group_name_H-M   'P 1'
#
loop_
_entity.id
_entity.type
_entity.pdbx_description
1 polymer ?
#
loop_
_entity_poly.entity_id
_entity_poly.type
_entity_poly.pdbx_seq_one_letter_code
_entity_poly.pdbx_strand_id
1 'polypeptide(L)'
;MRAFRLTAASLEAERVLLTLQAQRTARRAIFGVVAGILACAALAMLHVLAWVWLESWTPLQRAGALLGADVALAAIFGALAAYSRPGPQEIEARVLRDTAFAQAKASFSLLPLIGTMAASPLVAAVVGLLRGRR
;
A
#
# COMPACT_ATOMS: atom_id res chain seq x y z
N MET A 1 26.02 -25.17 11.29
CA MET A 1 25.88 -25.09 9.81
C MET A 1 24.45 -25.36 9.29
N ARG A 2 23.63 -26.21 9.94
CA ARG A 2 22.22 -26.45 9.53
C ARG A 2 21.30 -25.23 9.66
N ALA A 3 21.47 -24.42 10.71
CA ALA A 3 20.65 -23.22 10.94
C ALA A 3 20.79 -22.17 9.81
N PHE A 4 22.02 -21.92 9.33
CA PHE A 4 22.27 -20.98 8.22
C PHE A 4 21.67 -21.46 6.88
N ARG A 5 21.56 -22.76 6.65
CA ARG A 5 20.93 -23.31 5.43
C ARG A 5 19.41 -23.17 5.47
N LEU A 6 18.80 -23.28 6.65
CA LEU A 6 17.36 -23.07 6.84
C LEU A 6 16.98 -21.59 6.66
N THR A 7 17.80 -20.67 7.17
CA THR A 7 17.58 -19.23 6.97
C THR A 7 17.82 -18.77 5.54
N ALA A 8 18.79 -19.36 4.84
CA ALA A 8 19.00 -19.07 3.42
C ALA A 8 17.83 -19.56 2.55
N ALA A 9 17.34 -20.77 2.83
CA ALA A 9 16.21 -21.35 2.12
C ALA A 9 14.89 -20.58 2.34
N SER A 10 14.65 -20.07 3.56
CA SER A 10 13.48 -19.22 3.82
C SER A 10 13.55 -17.89 3.09
N LEU A 11 14.74 -17.31 2.97
CA LEU A 11 14.97 -16.02 2.31
C LEU A 11 14.84 -16.12 0.79
N GLU A 12 15.26 -17.24 0.20
CA GLU A 12 15.00 -17.53 -1.22
C GLU A 12 13.51 -17.72 -1.52
N ALA A 13 12.78 -18.45 -0.66
CA ALA A 13 11.34 -18.64 -0.81
C ALA A 13 10.57 -17.30 -0.74
N GLU A 14 10.97 -16.42 0.18
CA GLU A 14 10.39 -15.09 0.34
C GLU A 14 10.68 -14.18 -0.87
N ARG A 15 11.88 -14.26 -1.44
CA ARG A 15 12.22 -13.54 -2.68
C ARG A 15 11.37 -13.98 -3.86
N VAL A 16 11.09 -15.28 -4.00
CA VAL A 16 10.23 -15.81 -5.08
C VAL A 16 8.79 -15.33 -4.90
N LEU A 17 8.26 -15.37 -3.68
CA LEU A 17 6.93 -14.85 -3.36
C LEU A 17 6.80 -13.36 -3.69
N LEU A 18 7.77 -12.55 -3.28
CA LEU A 18 7.79 -11.11 -3.56
C LEU A 18 7.85 -10.82 -5.07
N THR A 19 8.61 -11.63 -5.82
CA THR A 19 8.72 -11.46 -7.28
C THR A 19 7.41 -11.78 -7.99
N LEU A 20 6.72 -12.85 -7.57
CA LEU A 20 5.42 -13.22 -8.12
C LEU A 20 4.33 -12.20 -7.77
N GLN A 21 4.35 -11.67 -6.55
CA GLN A 21 3.46 -10.58 -6.14
C GLN A 21 3.73 -9.30 -6.95
N ALA A 22 5.00 -8.91 -7.09
CA ALA A 22 5.39 -7.74 -7.87
C ALA A 22 4.94 -7.84 -9.33
N GLN A 23 5.09 -9.01 -9.97
CA GLN A 23 4.64 -9.21 -11.36
C GLN A 23 3.12 -9.09 -11.52
N ARG A 24 2.35 -9.65 -10.59
CA ARG A 24 0.87 -9.54 -10.62
C ARG A 24 0.42 -8.10 -10.45
N THR A 25 1.05 -7.36 -9.54
CA THR A 25 0.79 -5.93 -9.32
C THR A 25 1.17 -5.09 -10.53
N ALA A 26 2.36 -5.33 -11.10
CA ALA A 26 2.81 -4.61 -12.30
C ALA A 26 1.86 -4.82 -13.48
N ARG A 27 1.42 -6.06 -13.72
CA ARG A 27 0.41 -6.35 -14.77
C ARG A 27 -0.90 -5.63 -14.49
N ARG A 28 -1.45 -5.73 -13.28
CA ARG A 28 -2.68 -5.03 -12.90
C ARG A 28 -2.57 -3.51 -13.07
N ALA A 29 -1.43 -2.92 -12.70
CA ALA A 29 -1.19 -1.50 -12.86
C ALA A 29 -1.15 -1.11 -14.35
N ILE A 30 -0.38 -1.83 -15.17
CA ILE A 30 -0.27 -1.55 -16.61
C ILE A 30 -1.63 -1.69 -17.29
N PHE A 31 -2.31 -2.83 -17.10
CA PHE A 31 -3.63 -3.06 -17.71
C PHE A 31 -4.68 -2.10 -17.15
N GLY A 32 -4.61 -1.74 -15.87
CA GLY A 32 -5.49 -0.74 -15.27
C GLY A 32 -5.31 0.65 -15.89
N VAL A 33 -4.06 1.09 -16.08
CA VAL A 33 -3.75 2.35 -16.76
C VAL A 33 -4.23 2.35 -18.21
N VAL A 34 -3.93 1.28 -18.96
CA VAL A 34 -4.38 1.14 -20.35
C VAL A 34 -5.91 1.15 -20.45
N ALA A 35 -6.59 0.40 -19.58
CA ALA A 35 -8.05 0.38 -19.51
C ALA A 35 -8.61 1.77 -19.16
N GLY A 36 -7.98 2.50 -18.24
CA GLY A 36 -8.36 3.86 -17.89
C GLY A 36 -8.26 4.82 -19.07
N ILE A 37 -7.15 4.78 -19.82
CA ILE A 37 -6.96 5.60 -21.04
C ILE A 37 -8.03 5.27 -22.08
N LEU A 38 -8.28 3.99 -22.33
CA LEU A 38 -9.32 3.57 -23.28
C LEU A 38 -10.72 3.99 -22.84
N ALA A 39 -11.04 3.90 -21.55
CA ALA A 39 -12.32 4.35 -21.01
C ALA A 39 -12.51 5.87 -21.20
N CYS A 40 -11.47 6.67 -20.95
CA CYS A 40 -11.51 8.12 -21.21
C CYS A 40 -11.72 8.43 -22.70
N ALA A 41 -11.03 7.72 -23.59
CA ALA A 41 -11.20 7.89 -25.03
C ALA A 41 -12.62 7.49 -25.50
N ALA A 42 -13.16 6.40 -24.96
CA ALA A 42 -14.52 5.94 -25.23
C ALA A 42 -15.57 6.95 -24.74
N LEU A 43 -15.39 7.53 -23.55
CA LEU A 43 -16.27 8.57 -23.02
C LEU A 43 -16.24 9.85 -23.88
N ALA A 44 -15.06 10.27 -24.34
CA ALA A 44 -14.94 11.40 -25.26
C ALA A 44 -15.65 11.13 -26.59
N MET A 45 -15.52 9.93 -27.15
CA MET A 45 -16.26 9.56 -28.37
C MET A 45 -17.77 9.45 -28.13
N LEU A 46 -18.19 8.98 -26.96
CA LEU A 46 -19.60 8.95 -26.56
C LEU A 46 -20.20 10.37 -26.55
N HIS A 47 -19.45 11.38 -26.10
CA HIS A 47 -19.89 12.78 -26.16
C HIS A 47 -20.09 13.26 -27.58
N VAL A 48 -19.14 12.99 -28.47
CA VAL A 48 -19.25 13.37 -29.89
C VAL A 48 -20.46 12.68 -30.52
N LEU A 49 -20.65 11.39 -30.25
CA LEU A 49 -21.78 10.63 -30.76
C LEU A 49 -23.12 11.17 -30.25
N ALA A 50 -23.20 11.47 -28.94
CA ALA A 50 -24.39 12.09 -28.35
C ALA A 50 -24.66 13.46 -28.98
N TRP A 51 -23.64 14.29 -29.16
CA TRP A 51 -23.79 15.60 -29.76
C TRP A 51 -24.37 15.55 -31.18
N VAL A 52 -23.92 14.59 -31.99
CA VAL A 52 -24.44 14.34 -33.34
C VAL A 52 -25.83 13.73 -33.29
N TRP A 53 -26.10 12.78 -32.39
CA TRP A 53 -27.40 12.13 -32.28
C TRP A 53 -28.52 13.11 -31.86
N LEU A 54 -28.19 14.10 -31.05
CA LEU A 54 -29.13 15.15 -30.62
C LEU A 54 -29.29 16.28 -31.65
N GLU A 55 -28.99 16.06 -32.93
CA GLU A 55 -29.01 17.12 -33.96
C GLU A 55 -30.34 17.87 -34.11
N SER A 56 -31.46 17.29 -33.71
CA SER A 56 -32.76 17.95 -33.73
C SER A 56 -33.00 18.90 -32.55
N TRP A 57 -32.15 18.89 -31.53
CA TRP A 57 -32.32 19.67 -30.30
C TRP A 57 -31.65 21.04 -30.40
N THR A 58 -32.13 22.01 -29.62
CA THR A 58 -31.44 23.30 -29.49
C THR A 58 -30.08 23.13 -28.83
N PRO A 59 -29.07 23.98 -29.12
CA PRO A 59 -27.73 23.86 -28.54
C PRO A 59 -27.74 23.84 -27.01
N LEU A 60 -28.62 24.62 -26.38
CA LEU A 60 -28.76 24.67 -24.93
C LEU A 60 -29.28 23.35 -24.34
N GLN A 61 -30.27 22.72 -25.00
CA GLN A 61 -30.79 21.42 -24.58
C GLN A 61 -29.75 20.31 -24.73
N ARG A 62 -28.94 20.32 -25.80
CA ARG A 62 -27.83 19.36 -25.97
C ARG A 62 -26.80 19.49 -24.87
N ALA A 63 -26.32 20.71 -24.66
CA ALA A 63 -25.32 21.00 -23.63
C ALA A 63 -25.83 20.61 -22.24
N GLY A 64 -27.10 20.93 -21.93
CA GLY A 64 -27.72 20.55 -20.66
C GLY A 64 -27.85 19.03 -20.48
N ALA A 65 -28.21 18.30 -21.53
CA ALA A 65 -28.32 16.84 -21.48
C ALA A 65 -26.97 16.15 -21.30
N LEU A 66 -25.93 16.58 -22.02
CA LEU A 66 -24.57 16.05 -21.84
C LEU A 66 -24.06 16.35 -20.43
N LEU A 67 -24.17 17.60 -19.97
CA LEU A 67 -23.74 18.00 -18.62
C LEU A 67 -24.47 17.18 -17.54
N GLY A 68 -25.78 16.98 -17.69
CA GLY A 68 -26.55 16.15 -16.77
C GLY A 68 -26.06 14.70 -16.72
N ALA A 69 -25.78 14.11 -17.89
CA ALA A 69 -25.22 12.76 -17.98
C ALA A 69 -23.82 12.67 -17.35
N ASP A 70 -22.96 13.67 -17.56
CA ASP A 70 -21.62 13.72 -17.00
C ASP A 70 -21.62 13.83 -15.48
N VAL A 71 -22.49 14.67 -14.93
CA VAL A 71 -22.66 14.79 -13.47
C VAL A 71 -23.14 13.47 -12.89
N ALA A 72 -24.06 12.77 -13.55
CA ALA A 72 -24.52 11.46 -13.11
C ALA A 72 -23.41 10.40 -13.16
N LEU A 73 -22.66 10.33 -14.26
CA LEU A 73 -21.51 9.43 -14.42
C LEU A 73 -20.42 9.73 -13.38
N ALA A 74 -20.08 11.02 -13.18
CA ALA A 74 -19.12 11.46 -12.19
C ALA A 74 -19.56 11.10 -10.77
N ALA A 75 -20.85 11.23 -10.45
CA ALA A 75 -21.40 10.81 -9.15
C ALA A 75 -21.30 9.29 -8.97
N ILE A 76 -21.62 8.49 -9.99
CA ILE A 76 -21.54 7.03 -9.94
C ILE A 76 -20.10 6.56 -9.79
N PHE A 77 -19.19 7.03 -10.64
CA PHE A 77 -17.78 6.67 -10.56
C PHE A 77 -17.12 7.22 -9.30
N GLY A 78 -17.49 8.42 -8.86
CA GLY A 78 -17.07 8.99 -7.59
C GLY A 78 -17.53 8.16 -6.40
N ALA A 79 -18.78 7.69 -6.41
CA ALA A 79 -19.31 6.79 -5.39
C ALA A 79 -18.63 5.41 -5.41
N LEU A 80 -18.41 4.83 -6.60
CA LEU A 80 -17.68 3.56 -6.75
C LEU A 80 -16.22 3.68 -6.32
N ALA A 81 -15.56 4.79 -6.62
CA ALA A 81 -14.19 5.08 -6.20
C ALA A 81 -14.12 5.34 -4.69
N ALA A 82 -15.09 6.05 -4.11
CA ALA A 82 -15.21 6.22 -2.67
C ALA A 82 -15.51 4.88 -1.96
N TYR A 83 -16.23 3.99 -2.65
CA TYR A 83 -16.41 2.59 -2.27
C TYR A 83 -15.18 1.73 -2.59
N SER A 84 -13.97 2.27 -2.36
CA SER A 84 -12.75 1.49 -2.40
C SER A 84 -12.62 0.71 -1.09
N ARG A 85 -13.02 -0.57 -1.12
CA ARG A 85 -12.66 -1.51 -0.05
C ARG A 85 -11.16 -1.81 -0.18
N PRO A 86 -10.36 -1.67 0.90
CA PRO A 86 -8.94 -1.97 0.85
C PRO A 86 -8.75 -3.41 0.37
N GLY A 87 -7.96 -3.56 -0.69
CA GLY A 87 -7.74 -4.87 -1.28
C GLY A 87 -6.97 -5.79 -0.32
N PRO A 88 -7.03 -7.13 -0.51
CA PRO A 88 -6.26 -8.08 0.30
C PRO A 88 -4.76 -7.73 0.41
N GLN A 89 -4.22 -7.13 -0.65
CA GLN A 89 -2.82 -6.70 -0.76
C GLN A 89 -2.54 -5.40 0.01
N GLU A 90 -3.52 -4.50 0.10
CA GLU A 90 -3.42 -3.28 0.89
C GLU A 90 -3.55 -3.59 2.38
N ILE A 91 -4.34 -4.61 2.71
CA ILE A 91 -4.44 -5.20 4.05
C ILE A 91 -3.11 -5.90 4.40
N GLU A 92 -2.53 -6.72 3.52
CA GLU A 92 -1.23 -7.36 3.74
C GLU A 92 -0.09 -6.34 3.87
N ALA A 93 -0.05 -5.31 3.03
CA ALA A 93 0.97 -4.25 3.11
C ALA A 93 0.83 -3.44 4.42
N ARG A 94 -0.40 -3.19 4.87
CA ARG A 94 -0.68 -2.49 6.13
C ARG A 94 -0.31 -3.36 7.33
N VAL A 95 -0.66 -4.64 7.31
CA VAL A 95 -0.27 -5.63 8.32
C VAL A 95 1.24 -5.79 8.38
N LEU A 96 1.94 -5.86 7.24
CA LEU A 96 3.40 -5.95 7.16
C LEU A 96 4.08 -4.69 7.71
N ARG A 97 3.57 -3.50 7.37
CA ARG A 97 4.05 -2.24 7.95
C ARG A 97 3.84 -2.20 9.46
N ASP A 98 2.64 -2.57 9.92
CA ASP A 98 2.26 -2.49 11.33
C ASP A 98 3.03 -3.54 12.16
N THR A 99 3.29 -4.73 11.60
CA THR A 99 4.17 -5.74 12.21
C THR A 99 5.63 -5.31 12.23
N ALA A 100 6.15 -4.72 11.15
CA ALA A 100 7.50 -4.16 11.13
C ALA A 100 7.66 -3.03 12.17
N PHE A 101 6.64 -2.16 12.30
CA PHE A 101 6.64 -1.10 13.33
C PHE A 101 6.54 -1.67 14.75
N ALA A 102 5.73 -2.71 14.96
CA ALA A 102 5.63 -3.40 16.25
C ALA A 102 6.95 -4.08 16.64
N GLN A 103 7.63 -4.73 15.69
CA GLN A 103 8.95 -5.34 15.90
C GLN A 103 10.05 -4.30 16.12
N ALA A 104 10.00 -3.16 15.43
CA ALA A 104 10.90 -2.04 15.66
C ALA A 104 10.71 -1.48 17.08
N LYS A 105 9.46 -1.27 17.52
CA LYS A 105 9.16 -0.85 18.91
C LYS A 105 9.62 -1.88 19.94
N ALA A 106 9.43 -3.17 19.69
CA ALA A 106 9.90 -4.23 20.58
C ALA A 106 11.43 -4.24 20.70
N SER A 107 12.14 -4.05 19.58
CA SER A 107 13.60 -3.90 19.55
C SER A 107 14.06 -2.65 20.31
N PHE A 108 13.33 -1.53 20.21
CA PHE A 108 13.59 -0.33 21.00
C PHE A 108 13.20 -0.47 22.49
N SER A 109 12.27 -1.35 22.85
CA SER A 109 11.90 -1.63 24.25
C SER A 109 12.91 -2.53 24.99
N LEU A 110 13.82 -3.18 24.27
CA LEU A 110 14.93 -3.94 24.84
C LEU A 110 16.17 -3.07 25.15
N LEU A 111 16.26 -1.87 24.56
CA LEU A 111 17.32 -0.89 24.86
C LEU A 111 17.31 -0.42 26.33
N PRO A 112 16.15 -0.13 26.96
CA PRO A 112 16.07 0.15 28.39
C PRO A 112 16.55 -1.01 29.26
N LEU A 113 16.33 -2.28 28.88
CA LEU A 113 16.78 -3.44 29.66
C LEU A 113 18.32 -3.52 29.71
N ILE A 114 19.00 -3.20 28.60
CA ILE A 114 20.47 -3.08 28.55
C ILE A 114 20.94 -1.86 29.36
N GLY A 115 20.22 -0.74 29.27
CA GLY A 115 20.50 0.47 30.05
C GLY A 115 20.31 0.31 31.56
N THR A 116 19.29 -0.43 32.00
CA THR A 116 19.01 -0.70 33.42
C THR A 116 19.94 -1.75 34.02
N MET A 117 20.48 -2.67 33.21
CA MET A 117 21.55 -3.57 33.66
C MET A 117 22.87 -2.82 33.86
N ALA A 118 23.18 -1.84 32.98
CA ALA A 118 24.35 -0.99 33.12
C ALA A 118 24.23 0.02 34.29
N ALA A 119 23.01 0.46 34.62
CA ALA A 119 22.74 1.41 35.71
C ALA A 119 22.42 0.77 37.07
N SER A 120 22.48 -0.57 37.19
CA SER A 120 22.18 -1.19 38.49
C SER A 120 23.32 -0.93 39.49
N PRO A 121 23.02 -0.42 40.70
CA PRO A 121 24.03 -0.16 41.73
C PRO A 121 24.71 -1.46 42.20
N LEU A 122 24.08 -2.62 42.02
CA LEU A 122 24.65 -3.92 42.36
C LEU A 122 25.76 -4.34 41.38
N VAL A 123 25.61 -4.07 40.09
CA VAL A 123 26.67 -4.33 39.10
C VAL A 123 27.83 -3.37 39.30
N ALA A 124 27.56 -2.10 39.60
CA ALA A 124 28.59 -1.12 39.96
C ALA A 124 29.34 -1.51 41.24
N ALA A 125 28.64 -2.03 42.26
CA ALA A 125 29.24 -2.52 43.50
C ALA A 125 30.14 -3.75 43.27
N VAL A 126 29.71 -4.72 42.45
CA VAL A 126 30.50 -5.92 42.13
C VAL A 126 31.74 -5.57 41.31
N VAL A 127 31.63 -4.67 40.33
CA VAL A 127 32.77 -4.20 39.52
C VAL A 127 33.73 -3.34 40.36
N GLY A 128 33.21 -2.51 41.28
CA GLY A 128 34.02 -1.74 42.23
C GLY A 128 34.82 -2.63 43.19
N LEU A 129 34.20 -3.70 43.70
CA LEU A 129 34.85 -4.69 44.58
C LEU A 129 35.97 -5.48 43.89
N LEU A 130 35.83 -5.75 42.60
CA LEU A 130 36.86 -6.43 41.80
C LEU A 130 38.04 -5.53 41.45
N ARG A 131 37.85 -4.20 41.41
CA ARG A 131 38.90 -3.23 41.04
C ARG A 131 39.79 -2.80 42.21
N GLY A 132 39.35 -3.00 43.46
CA GLY A 132 40.12 -2.66 44.67
C GLY A 132 41.07 -3.76 45.17
N ARG A 133 41.33 -4.80 44.37
CA ARG A 133 42.13 -5.98 44.77
C ARG A 133 43.41 -6.19 43.94
N ARG A 134 43.89 -5.16 43.26
CA ARG A 134 45.24 -5.06 42.70
C ARG A 134 45.93 -3.84 43.28
#